data_AF-A0A0D3L0Z1-F1
#
_entry.id   AF-A0A0D3L0Z1-F1
#
_cell.length_a   1.000
_cell.length_b   1.000
_cell.length_c   1.000
_cell.angle_alpha   90.00
_cell.angle_beta   90.00
_cell.angle_gamma   90.00
#
_symmetry.space_group_name_H-M   'P 1'
#
loop_
_entity.id
_entity.type
_entity.pdbx_description
1 polymer ?
#
loop_
_entity_poly.entity_id
_entity_poly.type
_entity_poly.pdbx_seq_one_letter_code
_entity_poly.pdbx_strand_id
1 'polypeptide(L)'
;MATVSPAERRALERKEDWSQKIIDLSSDLARCITEADLPPLNLVSPLGRKASEEVAELEDLHRILQAEGIPGLRAALKARELERKGA
;
A
#
# COMPACT_ATOMS: atom_id res chain seq x y z
N MET A 1 -8.05 31.60 -23.33
CA MET A 1 -8.71 30.93 -22.18
C MET A 1 -9.17 29.55 -22.66
N ALA A 2 -8.50 28.48 -22.25
CA ALA A 2 -8.91 27.12 -22.61
C ALA A 2 -10.14 26.74 -21.78
N THR A 3 -11.30 26.56 -22.43
CA THR A 3 -12.51 26.08 -21.78
C THR A 3 -12.40 24.57 -21.63
N VAL A 4 -12.20 24.11 -20.40
CA VAL A 4 -12.18 22.69 -20.05
C VAL A 4 -13.52 22.06 -20.45
N SER A 5 -13.50 20.99 -21.23
CA SER A 5 -14.71 20.32 -21.70
C SER A 5 -15.48 19.73 -20.51
N PRO A 6 -16.82 19.66 -20.56
CA PRO A 6 -17.62 19.09 -19.46
C PRO A 6 -17.20 17.67 -19.06
N ALA A 7 -16.68 16.88 -20.00
CA ALA A 7 -16.14 15.54 -19.76
C ALA A 7 -14.82 15.57 -18.96
N GLU A 8 -13.94 16.53 -19.24
CA GLU A 8 -12.68 16.73 -18.53
C GLU A 8 -12.94 17.22 -17.10
N ARG A 9 -13.94 18.08 -16.90
CA ARG A 9 -14.39 18.50 -15.56
C ARG A 9 -14.85 17.31 -14.71
N ARG A 10 -15.72 16.45 -15.24
CA ARG A 10 -16.16 15.23 -14.54
C ARG A 10 -15.05 14.21 -14.29
N ALA A 11 -14.01 14.20 -15.12
CA ALA A 11 -12.85 13.35 -14.92
C ALA A 11 -11.94 13.89 -13.80
N LEU A 12 -11.77 15.21 -13.74
CA LEU A 12 -11.07 15.91 -12.65
C LEU A 12 -11.79 15.75 -11.31
N GLU A 13 -13.10 15.99 -11.26
CA GLU A 13 -13.92 15.82 -10.04
C GLU A 13 -13.85 14.39 -9.52
N ARG A 14 -13.92 13.39 -10.41
CA ARG A 14 -13.74 11.99 -10.01
C ARG A 14 -12.33 11.72 -9.48
N LYS A 15 -11.27 12.25 -10.10
CA LYS A 15 -9.90 12.08 -9.59
C LYS A 15 -9.72 12.71 -8.21
N GLU A 16 -10.34 13.86 -7.96
CA GLU A 16 -10.32 14.54 -6.67
C GLU A 16 -11.05 13.71 -5.59
N ASP A 17 -12.21 13.15 -5.94
CA ASP A 17 -13.00 12.24 -5.08
C ASP A 17 -12.25 10.95 -4.71
N TRP A 18 -11.54 10.35 -5.67
CA TRP A 18 -10.70 9.18 -5.41
C TRP A 18 -9.48 9.51 -4.53
N SER A 19 -8.90 10.70 -4.69
CA SER A 19 -7.76 11.13 -3.88
C SER A 19 -8.16 11.33 -2.43
N GLN A 20 -9.32 11.96 -2.18
CA GLN A 20 -9.83 12.16 -0.82
C GLN A 20 -10.16 10.83 -0.14
N LYS A 21 -10.80 9.89 -0.84
CA LYS A 21 -11.07 8.53 -0.30
C LYS A 21 -9.82 7.77 0.09
N ILE A 22 -8.72 7.93 -0.65
CA ILE A 22 -7.44 7.29 -0.31
C ILE A 22 -6.84 7.91 0.96
N ILE A 23 -6.94 9.23 1.11
CA ILE A 23 -6.49 9.95 2.32
C ILE A 23 -7.30 9.52 3.55
N ASP A 24 -8.62 9.41 3.40
CA ASP A 24 -9.51 9.00 4.49
C ASP A 24 -9.22 7.55 4.92
N LEU A 25 -9.10 6.62 3.96
CA LEU A 25 -8.77 5.21 4.24
C LEU A 25 -7.39 5.02 4.89
N SER A 26 -6.40 5.79 4.46
CA SER A 26 -5.05 5.74 5.05
C SER A 26 -5.03 6.29 6.47
N SER A 27 -5.81 7.33 6.75
CA SER A 27 -5.99 7.89 8.10
C SER A 27 -6.73 6.92 9.02
N ASP A 28 -7.77 6.25 8.54
CA ASP A 28 -8.49 5.22 9.28
C ASP A 28 -7.61 4.01 9.60
N LEU A 29 -6.78 3.58 8.65
CA LEU A 29 -5.82 2.50 8.87
C LEU A 29 -4.77 2.86 9.93
N ALA A 30 -4.22 4.08 9.87
CA ALA A 30 -3.25 4.56 10.85
C ALA A 30 -3.85 4.64 12.27
N ARG A 31 -5.11 5.08 12.38
CA ARG A 31 -5.84 5.08 13.65
C ARG A 31 -6.04 3.66 14.19
N CYS A 32 -6.47 2.72 13.36
CA CYS A 32 -6.61 1.31 13.76
C CYS A 32 -5.29 0.70 14.26
N ILE A 33 -4.16 1.04 13.64
CA ILE A 33 -2.83 0.56 14.07
C ILE A 33 -2.42 1.17 15.42
N THR A 34 -2.79 2.43 15.67
CA THR A 34 -2.44 3.15 16.90
C THR A 34 -3.34 2.74 18.08
N GLU A 35 -4.62 2.45 17.81
CA GLU A 35 -5.59 2.00 18.81
C GLU A 35 -5.46 0.50 19.12
N ALA A 36 -4.92 -0.27 18.18
CA ALA A 36 -4.52 -1.63 18.46
C ALA A 36 -3.27 -1.57 19.36
N ASP A 37 -3.49 -1.68 20.67
CA ASP A 37 -2.47 -1.89 21.72
C ASP A 37 -1.82 -3.27 21.50
N LEU A 38 -1.13 -3.41 20.37
CA LEU A 38 -0.57 -4.65 19.90
C LEU A 38 0.66 -4.93 20.77
N PRO A 39 0.70 -6.06 21.48
CA PRO A 39 1.90 -6.42 22.21
C PRO A 39 3.06 -6.51 21.22
N PRO A 40 4.27 -6.06 21.60
CA PRO A 40 5.44 -6.25 20.77
C PRO A 40 5.53 -7.73 20.41
N LEU A 41 5.49 -8.03 19.11
CA LEU A 41 5.54 -9.39 18.58
C LEU A 41 6.71 -10.11 19.24
N ASN A 42 6.41 -11.09 20.09
CA ASN A 42 7.43 -11.80 20.83
C ASN A 42 8.15 -12.72 19.82
N LEU A 43 9.29 -12.24 19.29
CA LEU A 43 10.09 -12.78 18.19
C LEU A 43 10.67 -14.19 18.44
N VAL A 44 10.40 -14.78 19.61
CA VAL A 44 10.95 -16.07 20.05
C VAL A 44 10.19 -17.26 19.45
N SER A 45 8.93 -17.08 19.05
CA SER A 45 8.14 -18.16 18.43
C SER A 45 8.38 -18.25 16.91
N PRO A 46 8.30 -19.45 16.30
CA PRO A 46 8.36 -19.61 14.84
C PRO A 46 7.29 -18.79 14.09
N LEU A 47 6.13 -18.57 14.72
CA LEU A 47 5.07 -17.69 14.22
C LEU A 47 5.50 -16.22 14.28
N GLY A 48 6.19 -15.79 15.34
CA GLY A 48 6.75 -14.44 15.46
C GLY A 48 7.83 -14.14 14.42
N ARG A 49 8.66 -15.13 14.06
CA ARG A 49 9.65 -14.99 12.98
C ARG A 49 8.99 -14.86 11.60
N LYS A 50 8.01 -15.70 11.28
CA LYS A 50 7.23 -15.58 10.03
C LYS A 50 6.50 -14.24 9.94
N ALA A 51 5.87 -13.80 11.03
CA ALA A 51 5.21 -12.50 11.07
C ALA A 51 6.22 -11.35 10.87
N SER A 52 7.41 -11.44 11.46
CA SER A 52 8.47 -10.45 11.25
C SER A 52 8.99 -10.42 9.82
N GLU A 53 9.10 -11.58 9.17
CA GLU A 53 9.47 -11.68 7.75
C GLU A 53 8.38 -11.05 6.87
N GLU A 54 7.10 -11.40 7.10
CA GLU A 54 5.98 -10.82 6.35
C GLU A 54 5.85 -9.30 6.55
N VAL A 55 6.13 -8.78 7.76
CA VAL A 55 6.16 -7.33 8.04
C VAL A 55 7.29 -6.65 7.26
N ALA A 56 8.50 -7.23 7.26
CA ALA A 56 9.62 -6.68 6.48
C ALA A 56 9.31 -6.67 4.98
N GLU A 57 8.64 -7.71 4.47
CA GLU A 57 8.17 -7.74 3.07
C GLU A 57 7.16 -6.63 2.77
N LEU A 58 6.23 -6.37 3.70
CA LEU A 58 5.24 -5.30 3.56
C LEU A 58 5.89 -3.91 3.59
N GLU A 59 6.89 -3.69 4.45
CA GLU A 59 7.64 -2.44 4.52
C GLU A 59 8.39 -2.15 3.22
N ASP A 60 9.03 -3.16 2.63
CA ASP A 60 9.73 -3.02 1.35
C ASP A 60 8.76 -2.72 0.19
N LEU A 61 7.63 -3.42 0.12
CA LEU A 61 6.59 -3.15 -0.88
C LEU A 61 5.99 -1.74 -0.71
N HIS A 62 5.82 -1.29 0.54
CA HIS A 62 5.39 0.07 0.83
C HIS A 62 6.40 1.11 0.36
N ARG A 63 7.70 0.87 0.59
CA ARG A 63 8.77 1.75 0.12
C ARG A 63 8.80 1.84 -1.41
N ILE A 64 8.65 0.71 -2.11
CA ILE A 64 8.58 0.68 -3.58
C ILE A 64 7.36 1.46 -4.08
N LEU A 65 6.21 1.31 -3.43
CA LEU A 65 5.01 2.08 -3.76
C LEU A 65 5.22 3.59 -3.60
N GLN A 66 5.92 4.03 -2.54
CA GLN A 66 6.23 5.44 -2.32
C GLN A 66 7.23 5.98 -3.35
N ALA A 67 8.25 5.20 -3.72
CA ALA A 67 9.31 5.65 -4.62
C ALA A 67 8.93 5.59 -6.12
N GLU A 68 8.24 4.53 -6.54
CA GLU A 68 8.02 4.19 -7.95
C GLU A 68 6.52 4.13 -8.32
N GLY A 69 5.64 4.22 -7.33
CA GLY A 69 4.19 4.13 -7.53
C GLY A 69 3.71 2.73 -7.90
N ILE A 70 2.46 2.66 -8.36
CA ILE A 70 1.76 1.41 -8.70
C ILE A 70 2.52 0.54 -9.73
N PRO A 71 3.17 1.10 -10.78
CA PRO A 71 3.92 0.29 -11.74
C PRO A 71 5.10 -0.48 -11.10
N GLY A 72 5.89 0.18 -10.25
CA GLY A 72 7.03 -0.44 -9.55
C GLY A 72 6.55 -1.52 -8.57
N LEU A 73 5.48 -1.25 -7.82
CA LEU A 73 4.87 -2.24 -6.93
C LEU A 73 4.42 -3.49 -7.69
N ARG A 74 3.79 -3.31 -8.87
CA ARG A 74 3.31 -4.41 -9.69
C ARG A 74 4.46 -5.26 -10.25
N ALA A 75 5.58 -4.63 -10.61
CA ALA A 75 6.78 -5.33 -11.05
C ALA A 75 7.42 -6.16 -9.91
N ALA A 76 7.53 -5.57 -8.72
CA ALA A 76 8.06 -6.24 -7.52
C ALA A 76 7.23 -7.47 -7.12
N LEU A 77 5.90 -7.35 -7.13
CA LEU A 77 4.99 -8.48 -6.87
C LEU A 77 5.15 -9.59 -7.90
N LYS A 78 5.29 -9.25 -9.19
CA LYS A 78 5.48 -10.23 -10.26
C LYS A 78 6.81 -10.95 -10.19
N ALA A 79 7.90 -10.25 -9.86
CA ALA A 79 9.22 -10.86 -9.68
C ALA A 79 9.18 -11.93 -8.57
N ARG A 80 8.54 -11.60 -7.44
CA ARG A 80 8.36 -12.53 -6.31
C ARG A 80 7.48 -13.73 -6.65
N GLU A 81 6.42 -13.53 -7.43
CA GLU A 81 5.59 -14.63 -7.90
C GLU A 81 6.37 -15.61 -8.77
N LEU A 82 7.31 -15.10 -9.58
CA LEU A 82 8.22 -15.94 -10.38
C LEU A 82 9.23 -16.69 -9.51
N GLU A 83 9.81 -16.05 -8.49
CA GLU A 83 10.72 -16.70 -7.53
C GLU A 83 10.03 -17.84 -6.77
N ARG A 84 8.77 -17.66 -6.36
CA ARG A 84 7.97 -18.69 -5.66
C ARG A 84 7.49 -19.84 -6.55
N LYS A 85 7.41 -19.63 -7.87
CA LYS A 85 7.01 -20.68 -8.84
C LYS A 85 8.20 -21.41 -9.47
N GLY A 86 9.40 -20.85 -9.36
CA GLY A 86 10.65 -21.43 -9.87
C GLY A 86 11.45 -22.24 -8.83
N ALA A 87 11.02 -22.24 -7.57
CA ALA A 87 11.57 -23.03 -6.45
C ALA A 87 10.66 -24.23 -6.14
#